data_AF-A0A9E3MMV7-F1
#
_entry.id   AF-A0A9E3MMV7-F1
#
_cell.length_a   1.000
_cell.length_b   1.000
_cell.length_c   1.000
_cell.angle_alpha   90.00
_cell.angle_beta   90.00
_cell.angle_gamma   90.00
#
_symmetry.space_group_name_H-M   'P 1'
#
loop_
_entity.id
_entity.type
_entity.pdbx_description
1 polymer ?
#
loop_
_entity_poly.entity_id
_entity_poly.type
_entity_poly.pdbx_seq_one_letter_code
_entity_poly.pdbx_strand_id
1 'polypeptide(L)'
;MAPQDFLPGLAEWVHGLDSVFPGKQVKPWFAEWEVGHILSLIVLGGTSILLNLRLLGVGLTDEPASELNRNLRGWTIAGVVGIVATGLLIGSANAERLYTSEAFAAKMVGLLAGIILTFSVTLPATRRDGELGPIARAAAVVGLAVFAVAIWMFAAAKLANPGLWHVIFAGALIVLFAARGLTRIVYLGGLAVLLAVQQVMTNVVYRWDDYAHLDPTNKAFAWVFTAWIIAVAIVQAVATGRGRESGPFVKAMAFAAILVWVMTAAAGRWLAFA
;
A
#
# COMPACT_ATOMS: atom_id res chain seq x y z
N MET A 1 -0.87 -17.64 -5.84
CA MET A 1 -0.86 -18.54 -4.67
C MET A 1 -1.85 -18.02 -3.65
N ALA A 2 -2.90 -18.79 -3.42
CA ALA A 2 -3.96 -18.55 -2.44
C ALA A 2 -3.72 -19.38 -1.17
N PRO A 3 -4.38 -19.07 -0.03
CA PRO A 3 -4.25 -19.85 1.20
C PRO A 3 -4.43 -21.37 1.04
N GLN A 4 -5.35 -21.79 0.16
CA GLN A 4 -5.57 -23.20 -0.16
C GLN A 4 -4.35 -23.93 -0.73
N ASP A 5 -3.46 -23.22 -1.44
CA ASP A 5 -2.27 -23.81 -2.05
C ASP A 5 -1.21 -24.14 -0.97
N PHE A 6 -1.24 -23.41 0.16
CA PHE A 6 -0.32 -23.61 1.28
C PHE A 6 -0.85 -24.56 2.34
N LEU A 7 -2.18 -24.57 2.55
CA LEU A 7 -2.84 -25.27 3.65
C LEU A 7 -4.05 -26.09 3.17
N PRO A 8 -3.92 -27.00 2.18
CA PRO A 8 -5.06 -27.66 1.54
C PRO A 8 -5.92 -28.49 2.51
N GLY A 9 -5.32 -29.00 3.59
CA GLY A 9 -6.03 -29.77 4.62
C GLY A 9 -7.03 -28.96 5.46
N LEU A 10 -7.08 -27.63 5.33
CA LEU A 10 -8.05 -26.78 6.04
C LEU A 10 -9.35 -26.57 5.26
N ALA A 11 -9.48 -27.05 4.02
CA ALA A 11 -10.63 -26.75 3.16
C ALA A 11 -11.98 -27.09 3.80
N GLU A 12 -12.14 -28.31 4.36
CA GLU A 12 -13.39 -28.70 5.03
C GLU A 12 -13.69 -27.84 6.27
N TRP A 13 -12.67 -27.53 7.06
CA TRP A 13 -12.83 -26.66 8.23
C TRP A 13 -13.25 -25.24 7.83
N VAL A 14 -12.62 -24.68 6.79
CA VAL A 14 -12.94 -23.34 6.26
C VAL A 14 -14.35 -23.28 5.70
N HIS A 15 -14.79 -24.31 4.98
CA HIS A 15 -16.14 -24.38 4.41
C HIS A 15 -17.23 -24.31 5.50
N GLY A 16 -16.95 -24.79 6.71
CA GLY A 16 -17.86 -24.69 7.85
C GLY A 16 -17.84 -23.34 8.60
N LEU A 17 -16.82 -22.50 8.41
CA LEU A 17 -16.58 -21.32 9.28
C LEU A 17 -17.67 -20.26 9.21
N ASP A 18 -18.32 -20.10 8.05
CA ASP A 18 -19.39 -19.11 7.89
C ASP A 18 -20.69 -19.53 8.60
N SER A 19 -20.81 -20.81 8.97
CA SER A 19 -21.98 -21.40 9.62
C SER A 19 -21.85 -21.54 11.14
N VAL A 20 -20.66 -21.27 11.69
CA VAL A 20 -20.36 -21.34 13.12
C VAL A 20 -19.96 -19.96 13.68
N PHE A 21 -19.80 -19.84 15.00
CA PHE A 21 -19.33 -18.60 15.61
C PHE A 21 -17.86 -18.33 15.23
N PRO A 22 -17.47 -17.08 14.89
CA PRO A 22 -18.31 -15.87 14.85
C PRO A 22 -19.04 -15.63 13.51
N GLY A 23 -18.72 -16.37 12.44
CA GLY A 23 -19.22 -16.15 11.08
C GLY A 23 -20.74 -16.04 10.98
N LYS A 24 -21.47 -16.98 11.60
CA LYS A 24 -22.94 -17.02 11.59
C LYS A 24 -23.58 -15.77 12.19
N GLN A 25 -23.00 -15.22 13.27
CA GLN A 25 -23.51 -14.04 13.96
C GLN A 25 -23.13 -12.74 13.25
N VAL A 26 -21.99 -12.75 12.56
CA VAL A 26 -21.47 -11.59 11.83
C VAL A 26 -22.19 -11.40 10.50
N LYS A 27 -22.53 -12.49 9.80
CA LYS A 27 -23.09 -12.49 8.43
C LYS A 27 -24.34 -11.59 8.25
N PRO A 28 -25.31 -11.52 9.19
CA PRO A 28 -26.45 -10.62 9.06
C PRO A 28 -26.11 -9.12 9.12
N TRP A 29 -24.98 -8.78 9.77
CA TRP A 29 -24.52 -7.40 9.99
C TRP A 29 -23.29 -7.08 9.13
N PHE A 30 -23.11 -7.81 8.03
CA PHE A 30 -21.89 -7.78 7.23
C PHE A 30 -21.59 -6.37 6.70
N ALA A 31 -22.61 -5.64 6.25
CA ALA A 31 -22.47 -4.29 5.73
C ALA A 31 -21.96 -3.29 6.78
N GLU A 32 -22.43 -3.40 8.01
CA GLU A 32 -22.00 -2.56 9.14
C GLU A 32 -20.52 -2.79 9.46
N TRP A 33 -20.08 -4.05 9.42
CA TRP A 33 -18.67 -4.39 9.61
C TRP A 33 -17.80 -3.87 8.46
N GLU A 34 -18.28 -3.93 7.22
CA GLU A 34 -17.60 -3.34 6.07
C GLU A 34 -17.46 -1.82 6.20
N VAL A 35 -18.50 -1.12 6.64
CA VAL A 35 -18.43 0.32 6.93
C VAL A 35 -17.37 0.59 8.00
N GLY A 36 -17.39 -0.16 9.10
CA GLY A 36 -16.36 -0.06 10.15
C GLY A 36 -14.94 -0.31 9.64
N HIS A 37 -14.79 -1.26 8.71
CA HIS A 37 -13.51 -1.56 8.07
C HIS A 37 -13.02 -0.39 7.20
N ILE A 38 -13.90 0.19 6.37
CA ILE A 38 -13.58 1.34 5.53
C ILE A 38 -13.24 2.56 6.39
N LEU A 39 -13.99 2.83 7.45
CA LEU A 39 -13.67 3.92 8.39
C LEU A 39 -12.29 3.71 9.03
N SER A 40 -11.97 2.47 9.40
CA SER A 40 -10.64 2.12 9.92
C SER A 40 -9.53 2.34 8.89
N LEU A 41 -9.78 2.01 7.61
CA LEU A 41 -8.86 2.31 6.50
C LEU A 41 -8.65 3.81 6.33
N ILE A 42 -9.71 4.61 6.40
CA ILE A 42 -9.62 6.07 6.24
C ILE A 42 -8.78 6.67 7.37
N VAL A 43 -9.05 6.27 8.62
CA VAL A 43 -8.27 6.73 9.78
C VAL A 43 -6.81 6.31 9.65
N LEU A 44 -6.55 5.03 9.40
CA LEU A 44 -5.19 4.50 9.31
C LEU A 44 -4.41 5.08 8.11
N GLY A 45 -5.04 5.13 6.95
CA GLY A 45 -4.46 5.69 5.74
C GLY A 45 -4.18 7.19 5.90
N GLY A 46 -5.13 7.94 6.45
CA GLY A 46 -4.98 9.37 6.72
C GLY A 46 -3.84 9.66 7.67
N THR A 47 -3.78 8.99 8.84
CA THR A 47 -2.66 9.20 9.77
C THR A 47 -1.33 8.75 9.21
N SER A 48 -1.31 7.62 8.49
CA SER A 48 -0.10 7.13 7.83
C SER A 48 0.44 8.13 6.81
N ILE A 49 -0.43 8.68 5.95
CA ILE A 49 -0.04 9.68 4.95
C ILE A 49 0.50 10.93 5.64
N LEU A 50 -0.21 11.49 6.62
CA LEU A 50 0.22 12.72 7.31
C LEU A 50 1.58 12.55 8.02
N LEU A 51 1.76 11.46 8.77
CA LEU A 51 3.00 11.18 9.50
C LEU A 51 4.17 10.93 8.54
N ASN A 52 3.97 10.16 7.48
CA ASN A 52 5.04 9.80 6.56
C ASN A 52 5.39 10.92 5.57
N LEU A 53 4.42 11.72 5.09
CA LEU A 53 4.72 12.94 4.35
C LEU A 53 5.54 13.92 5.19
N ARG A 54 5.21 14.04 6.49
CA ARG A 54 5.99 14.85 7.42
C ARG A 54 7.44 14.39 7.54
N LEU A 55 7.68 13.07 7.60
CA LEU A 55 9.02 12.49 7.60
C LEU A 55 9.77 12.71 6.28
N LEU A 56 9.05 12.77 5.16
CA LEU A 56 9.60 13.08 3.83
C LEU A 56 10.03 14.56 3.69
N GLY A 57 9.55 15.45 4.56
CA GLY A 57 9.79 16.90 4.47
C GLY A 57 8.74 17.66 3.65
N VAL A 58 7.52 17.10 3.57
CA VAL A 58 6.39 17.71 2.85
C VAL A 58 5.09 17.61 3.65
N GLY A 59 4.09 18.41 3.28
CA GLY A 59 2.82 18.46 3.99
C GLY A 59 2.88 19.39 5.20
N LEU A 60 2.56 18.89 6.39
CA LEU A 60 2.48 19.67 7.63
C LEU A 60 3.86 19.96 8.24
N THR A 61 4.71 20.69 7.53
CA THR A 61 6.11 20.91 7.92
C THR A 61 6.34 21.99 8.97
N ASP A 62 5.34 22.83 9.24
CA ASP A 62 5.44 23.93 10.21
C ASP A 62 5.56 23.44 11.66
N GLU A 63 5.01 22.26 11.94
CA GLU A 63 5.08 21.60 13.25
C GLU A 63 6.15 20.50 13.27
N PRO A 64 6.79 20.23 14.42
CA PRO A 64 7.72 19.10 14.56
C PRO A 64 6.99 17.76 14.38
N ALA A 65 7.71 16.75 13.90
CA ALA A 65 7.10 15.44 13.63
C ALA A 65 6.64 14.75 14.94
N SER A 66 7.29 15.07 16.06
CA SER A 66 6.96 14.58 17.39
C SER A 66 5.61 15.11 17.89
N GLU A 67 5.26 16.36 17.55
CA GLU A 67 3.94 16.95 17.85
C GLU A 67 2.85 16.24 17.06
N LEU A 68 3.07 16.08 15.75
CA LEU A 68 2.13 15.37 14.88
C LEU A 68 1.93 13.92 15.34
N ASN A 69 3.01 13.25 15.75
CA ASN A 69 2.93 11.92 16.35
C ASN A 69 2.11 11.89 17.63
N ARG A 70 2.28 12.86 18.53
CA ARG A 70 1.50 12.92 19.78
C ARG A 70 0.00 13.00 19.48
N ASN A 71 -0.39 13.77 18.48
CA ASN A 71 -1.78 13.98 18.10
C ASN A 71 -2.38 12.80 17.31
N LEU A 72 -1.58 12.15 16.45
CA LEU A 72 -2.08 11.11 15.53
C LEU A 72 -1.78 9.66 15.96
N ARG A 73 -0.91 9.43 16.95
CA ARG A 73 -0.56 8.07 17.38
C ARG A 73 -1.77 7.28 17.87
N GLY A 74 -2.64 7.90 18.67
CA GLY A 74 -3.87 7.26 19.16
C GLY A 74 -4.77 6.81 18.02
N TRP A 75 -4.99 7.71 17.04
CA TRP A 75 -5.76 7.44 15.83
C TRP A 75 -5.14 6.37 14.95
N THR A 76 -3.81 6.36 14.82
CA THR A 76 -3.09 5.33 14.06
C THR A 76 -3.30 3.94 14.69
N ILE A 77 -3.18 3.84 16.02
CA ILE A 77 -3.41 2.58 16.74
C ILE A 77 -4.88 2.18 16.62
N ALA A 78 -5.82 3.11 16.81
CA ALA A 78 -7.24 2.84 16.64
C ALA A 78 -7.57 2.34 15.23
N GLY A 79 -6.98 2.93 14.19
CA GLY A 79 -7.11 2.48 12.81
C GLY A 79 -6.55 1.08 12.58
N VAL A 80 -5.37 0.74 13.13
CA VAL A 80 -4.81 -0.63 13.06
C VAL A 80 -5.70 -1.64 13.79
N VAL A 81 -6.13 -1.32 15.02
CA VAL A 81 -6.99 -2.23 15.79
C VAL A 81 -8.33 -2.42 15.08
N GLY A 82 -8.93 -1.33 14.61
CA GLY A 82 -10.18 -1.34 13.87
C GLY A 82 -10.09 -2.16 12.60
N ILE A 83 -9.04 -1.98 11.78
CA ILE A 83 -8.90 -2.69 10.51
C ILE A 83 -8.70 -4.19 10.70
N VAL A 84 -7.94 -4.59 11.73
CA VAL A 84 -7.72 -6.00 12.06
C VAL A 84 -8.98 -6.62 12.62
N ALA A 85 -9.62 -6.00 13.60
CA ALA A 85 -10.82 -6.54 14.25
C ALA A 85 -11.97 -6.70 13.24
N THR A 86 -12.28 -5.64 12.49
CA THR A 86 -13.33 -5.68 11.47
C THR A 86 -12.98 -6.64 10.33
N GLY A 87 -11.72 -6.71 9.92
CA GLY A 87 -11.26 -7.64 8.88
C GLY A 87 -11.41 -9.11 9.28
N LEU A 88 -11.15 -9.45 10.55
CA LEU A 88 -11.39 -10.81 11.07
C LEU A 88 -12.87 -11.17 11.07
N LEU A 89 -13.74 -10.22 11.46
CA LEU A 89 -15.19 -10.43 11.45
C LEU A 89 -15.70 -10.64 10.02
N ILE A 90 -15.40 -9.72 9.11
CA ILE A 90 -15.73 -9.83 7.67
C ILE A 90 -15.21 -11.14 7.10
N GLY A 91 -13.97 -11.52 7.44
CA GLY A 91 -13.35 -12.74 6.95
C GLY A 91 -14.02 -14.01 7.48
N SER A 92 -14.50 -14.01 8.73
CA SER A 92 -15.24 -15.15 9.28
C SER A 92 -16.58 -15.40 8.57
N ALA A 93 -17.21 -14.36 8.02
CA ALA A 93 -18.48 -14.48 7.29
C ALA A 93 -18.32 -14.93 5.83
N ASN A 94 -17.11 -14.87 5.26
CA ASN A 94 -16.79 -15.21 3.86
C ASN A 94 -15.49 -16.02 3.75
N ALA A 95 -15.26 -16.95 4.68
CA ALA A 95 -13.97 -17.61 4.85
C ALA A 95 -13.53 -18.41 3.61
N GLU A 96 -14.44 -19.16 3.00
CA GLU A 96 -14.17 -19.96 1.78
C GLU A 96 -13.63 -19.10 0.64
N ARG A 97 -14.30 -17.97 0.38
CA ARG A 97 -13.89 -17.03 -0.66
C ARG A 97 -12.50 -16.45 -0.42
N LEU A 98 -12.17 -16.14 0.83
CA LEU A 98 -10.84 -15.63 1.17
C LEU A 98 -9.77 -16.71 1.07
N TYR A 99 -10.12 -17.96 1.36
CA TYR A 99 -9.21 -19.09 1.33
C TYR A 99 -8.77 -19.48 -0.09
N THR A 100 -9.60 -19.22 -1.08
CA THR A 100 -9.29 -19.44 -2.51
C THR A 100 -8.69 -18.20 -3.20
N SER A 101 -8.61 -17.05 -2.50
CA SER A 101 -8.19 -15.78 -3.10
C SER A 101 -6.68 -15.51 -3.00
N GLU A 102 -6.02 -15.35 -4.14
CA GLU A 102 -4.61 -14.92 -4.21
C GLU A 102 -4.41 -13.49 -3.70
N ALA A 103 -5.36 -12.60 -4.01
CA ALA A 103 -5.32 -11.20 -3.58
C ALA A 103 -5.43 -11.09 -2.05
N PHE A 104 -6.17 -11.99 -1.40
CA PHE A 104 -6.23 -12.05 0.06
C PHE A 104 -4.88 -12.39 0.67
N ALA A 105 -4.17 -13.40 0.14
CA ALA A 105 -2.85 -13.76 0.63
C ALA A 105 -1.87 -12.58 0.53
N ALA A 106 -1.82 -11.90 -0.62
CA ALA A 106 -0.99 -10.71 -0.79
C ALA A 106 -1.39 -9.57 0.17
N LYS A 107 -2.70 -9.36 0.41
CA LYS A 107 -3.22 -8.38 1.38
C LYS A 107 -2.76 -8.71 2.81
N MET A 108 -2.75 -9.98 3.21
CA MET A 108 -2.32 -10.38 4.55
C MET A 108 -0.81 -10.16 4.76
N VAL A 109 0.01 -10.47 3.75
CA VAL A 109 1.46 -10.17 3.80
C VAL A 109 1.70 -8.64 3.79
N GLY A 110 0.93 -7.89 2.98
CA GLY A 110 0.95 -6.43 2.96
C GLY A 110 0.55 -5.81 4.29
N LEU A 111 -0.50 -6.32 4.94
CA LEU A 111 -0.93 -5.91 6.28
C LEU A 111 0.18 -6.12 7.31
N LEU A 112 0.84 -7.29 7.29
CA LEU A 112 1.97 -7.56 8.17
C LEU A 112 3.11 -6.56 7.94
N ALA A 113 3.50 -6.31 6.70
CA ALA A 113 4.51 -5.30 6.36
C ALA A 113 4.09 -3.90 6.82
N GLY A 114 2.83 -3.52 6.61
CA GLY A 114 2.26 -2.24 7.03
C GLY A 114 2.29 -2.04 8.54
N ILE A 115 1.99 -3.09 9.31
CA ILE A 115 2.10 -3.07 10.78
C ILE A 115 3.57 -2.91 11.18
N ILE A 116 4.48 -3.71 10.61
CA ILE A 116 5.92 -3.62 10.93
C ILE A 116 6.44 -2.21 10.64
N LEU A 117 6.17 -1.67 9.45
CA LEU A 117 6.63 -0.34 9.05
C LEU A 117 5.98 0.78 9.86
N THR A 118 4.70 0.66 10.23
CA THR A 118 4.04 1.65 11.10
C THR A 118 4.69 1.70 12.48
N PHE A 119 4.83 0.55 13.15
CA PHE A 119 5.29 0.49 14.54
C PHE A 119 6.81 0.53 14.71
N SER A 120 7.57 0.10 13.70
CA SER A 120 9.04 0.09 13.75
C SER A 120 9.67 1.29 13.08
N VAL A 121 8.99 1.92 12.11
CA VAL A 121 9.53 3.08 11.38
C VAL A 121 8.72 4.34 11.67
N THR A 122 7.45 4.36 11.26
CA THR A 122 6.65 5.59 11.23
C THR A 122 6.54 6.22 12.62
N LEU A 123 6.01 5.49 13.60
CA LEU A 123 5.79 6.02 14.96
C LEU A 123 7.11 6.31 15.71
N PRO A 124 8.15 5.45 15.65
CA PRO A 124 9.42 5.76 16.30
C PRO A 124 10.18 6.93 15.67
N ALA A 125 10.15 7.05 14.34
CA ALA A 125 10.82 8.13 13.62
C ALA A 125 10.14 9.46 13.87
N THR A 126 8.80 9.53 13.77
CA THR A 126 8.08 10.79 14.04
C THR A 126 8.22 11.20 15.50
N ARG A 127 8.20 10.26 16.45
CA ARG A 127 8.44 10.55 17.87
C ARG A 127 9.83 11.16 18.14
N ARG A 128 10.84 10.86 17.32
CA ARG A 128 12.22 11.35 17.46
C ARG A 128 12.60 12.30 16.32
N ASP A 129 11.63 13.02 15.77
CA ASP A 129 11.85 14.06 14.75
C ASP A 129 12.73 13.63 13.56
N GLY A 130 12.52 12.40 13.07
CA GLY A 130 13.21 11.85 11.91
C GLY A 130 14.37 10.91 12.22
N GLU A 131 14.62 10.59 13.49
CA GLU A 131 15.66 9.65 13.89
C GLU A 131 15.16 8.23 14.15
N LEU A 132 15.92 7.23 13.69
CA LEU A 132 15.66 5.80 13.94
C LEU A 132 16.87 5.12 14.58
N GLY A 133 16.63 4.45 15.70
CA GLY A 133 17.61 3.62 16.38
C GLY A 133 17.93 2.31 15.63
N PRO A 134 19.01 1.60 15.99
CA PRO A 134 19.49 0.42 15.25
C PRO A 134 18.46 -0.72 15.13
N ILE A 135 17.77 -1.05 16.22
CA ILE A 135 16.74 -2.11 16.25
C ILE A 135 15.60 -1.76 15.29
N ALA A 136 15.14 -0.52 15.32
CA ALA A 136 14.09 -0.02 14.45
C ALA A 136 14.49 -0.08 12.97
N ARG A 137 15.77 0.21 12.64
CA ARG A 137 16.30 0.06 11.28
C ARG A 137 16.34 -1.39 10.82
N ALA A 138 16.74 -2.32 11.69
CA ALA A 138 16.73 -3.75 11.36
C ALA A 138 15.30 -4.24 11.09
N ALA A 139 14.35 -3.88 11.95
CA ALA A 139 12.92 -4.18 11.74
C ALA A 139 12.35 -3.51 10.48
N ALA A 140 12.83 -2.31 10.12
CA ALA A 140 12.45 -1.64 8.86
C ALA A 140 12.86 -2.45 7.63
N VAL A 141 14.07 -3.03 7.63
CA VAL A 141 14.54 -3.89 6.53
C VAL A 141 13.69 -5.15 6.44
N VAL A 142 13.32 -5.76 7.57
CA VAL A 142 12.39 -6.89 7.60
C VAL A 142 11.03 -6.48 7.04
N GLY A 143 10.47 -5.36 7.48
CA GLY A 143 9.19 -4.84 6.97
C GLY A 143 9.23 -4.57 5.46
N LEU A 144 10.34 -4.02 4.95
CA LEU A 144 10.55 -3.79 3.53
C LEU A 144 10.65 -5.10 2.74
N ALA A 145 11.35 -6.10 3.27
CA ALA A 145 11.44 -7.42 2.65
C ALA A 145 10.06 -8.10 2.59
N VAL A 146 9.28 -8.05 3.67
CA VAL A 146 7.89 -8.55 3.70
C VAL A 146 7.03 -7.78 2.69
N PHE A 147 7.21 -6.46 2.57
CA PHE A 147 6.50 -5.66 1.57
C PHE A 147 6.86 -6.07 0.13
N ALA A 148 8.15 -6.32 -0.15
CA ALA A 148 8.60 -6.80 -1.44
C ALA A 148 7.97 -8.15 -1.80
N VAL A 149 7.84 -9.07 -0.84
CA VAL A 149 7.11 -10.33 -1.01
C VAL A 149 5.64 -10.06 -1.33
N ALA A 150 4.99 -9.12 -0.64
CA ALA A 150 3.60 -8.76 -0.91
C ALA A 150 3.43 -8.19 -2.33
N ILE A 151 4.32 -7.30 -2.78
CA ILE A 151 4.34 -6.79 -4.17
C ILE A 151 4.51 -7.92 -5.16
N TRP A 152 5.44 -8.85 -4.92
CA TRP A 152 5.68 -9.99 -5.79
C TRP A 152 4.43 -10.88 -5.92
N MET A 153 3.82 -11.26 -4.78
CA MET A 153 2.59 -12.05 -4.77
C MET A 153 1.47 -11.33 -5.52
N PHE A 154 1.36 -10.01 -5.33
CA PHE A 154 0.36 -9.20 -5.97
C PHE A 154 0.57 -9.07 -7.49
N ALA A 155 1.82 -8.90 -7.94
CA ALA A 155 2.18 -8.81 -9.35
C ALA A 155 2.03 -10.15 -10.09
N ALA A 156 2.18 -11.27 -9.38
CA ALA A 156 2.02 -12.61 -9.92
C ALA A 156 0.55 -13.10 -9.96
N ALA A 157 -0.36 -12.43 -9.24
CA ALA A 157 -1.75 -12.86 -9.14
C ALA A 157 -2.54 -12.55 -10.42
N LYS A 158 -3.28 -13.55 -10.92
CA LYS A 158 -3.87 -13.54 -12.28
C LYS A 158 -4.89 -12.42 -12.52
N LEU A 159 -5.56 -11.95 -11.46
CA LEU A 159 -6.62 -10.93 -11.53
C LEU A 159 -6.25 -9.62 -10.80
N ALA A 160 -5.04 -9.53 -10.22
CA ALA A 160 -4.64 -8.41 -9.36
C ALA A 160 -3.92 -7.28 -10.09
N ASN A 161 -3.62 -7.46 -11.38
CA ASN A 161 -2.87 -6.51 -12.21
C ASN A 161 -3.37 -5.05 -12.12
N PRO A 162 -4.69 -4.74 -12.01
CA PRO A 162 -5.14 -3.35 -11.91
C PRO A 162 -4.96 -2.73 -10.51
N GLY A 163 -4.69 -3.52 -9.47
CA GLY A 163 -4.27 -2.98 -8.17
C GLY A 163 -2.83 -2.44 -8.17
N LEU A 164 -1.94 -2.97 -9.01
CA LEU A 164 -0.56 -2.49 -9.16
C LEU A 164 -0.57 -1.01 -9.59
N TRP A 165 -1.49 -0.66 -10.48
CA TRP A 165 -1.69 0.72 -10.91
C TRP A 165 -2.02 1.65 -9.75
N HIS A 166 -2.78 1.23 -8.72
CA HIS A 166 -3.06 2.09 -7.56
C HIS A 166 -1.78 2.43 -6.78
N VAL A 167 -0.87 1.45 -6.65
CA VAL A 167 0.44 1.66 -5.99
C VAL A 167 1.32 2.59 -6.82
N ILE A 168 1.35 2.39 -8.14
CA ILE A 168 2.08 3.25 -9.09
C ILE A 168 1.54 4.67 -9.04
N PHE A 169 0.22 4.85 -9.10
CA PHE A 169 -0.43 6.18 -9.02
C PHE A 169 -0.15 6.86 -7.69
N ALA A 170 -0.24 6.16 -6.56
CA ALA A 170 0.08 6.73 -5.26
C ALA A 170 1.55 7.14 -5.17
N GLY A 171 2.47 6.28 -5.62
CA GLY A 171 3.89 6.63 -5.72
C GLY A 171 4.10 7.85 -6.60
N ALA A 172 3.38 7.93 -7.73
CA ALA A 172 3.48 9.03 -8.65
C ALA A 172 3.05 10.37 -8.02
N LEU A 173 1.94 10.36 -7.28
CA LEU A 173 1.41 11.53 -6.56
C LEU A 173 2.32 11.97 -5.42
N ILE A 174 2.90 11.03 -4.66
CA ILE A 174 3.84 11.37 -3.59
C ILE A 174 5.08 12.07 -4.17
N VAL A 175 5.66 11.50 -5.24
CA VAL A 175 6.83 12.12 -5.92
C VAL A 175 6.46 13.46 -6.53
N LEU A 176 5.25 13.60 -7.11
CA LEU A 176 4.76 14.87 -7.64
C LEU A 176 4.73 15.95 -6.55
N PHE A 177 4.21 15.59 -5.38
CA PHE A 177 4.11 16.50 -4.24
C PHE A 177 5.48 16.81 -3.63
N ALA A 178 6.40 15.85 -3.64
CA ALA A 178 7.76 15.98 -3.11
C ALA A 178 8.74 16.71 -4.03
N ALA A 179 8.59 16.60 -5.36
CA ALA A 179 9.42 17.28 -6.35
C ALA A 179 9.26 18.80 -6.27
N ARG A 180 10.29 19.60 -6.57
CA ARG A 180 10.24 21.07 -6.48
C ARG A 180 10.90 21.74 -7.70
N GLY A 181 10.38 22.89 -8.13
CA GLY A 181 10.95 23.64 -9.24
C GLY A 181 10.96 22.87 -10.56
N LEU A 182 12.10 22.89 -11.27
CA LEU A 182 12.23 22.27 -12.59
C LEU A 182 12.04 20.74 -12.56
N THR A 183 12.47 20.04 -11.50
CA THR A 183 12.29 18.59 -11.40
C THR A 183 10.81 18.20 -11.40
N ARG A 184 9.96 18.99 -10.75
CA ARG A 184 8.50 18.79 -10.77
C ARG A 184 7.92 18.97 -12.17
N ILE A 185 8.36 19.99 -12.91
CA ILE A 185 7.87 20.27 -14.27
C ILE A 185 8.29 19.16 -15.24
N VAL A 186 9.57 18.77 -15.21
CA VAL A 186 10.10 17.66 -16.04
C VAL A 186 9.36 16.37 -15.71
N TYR A 187 9.13 16.10 -14.42
CA TYR A 187 8.40 14.92 -13.98
C TYR A 187 6.95 14.89 -14.48
N LEU A 188 6.23 16.01 -14.38
CA LEU A 188 4.88 16.17 -14.92
C LEU A 188 4.84 15.99 -16.43
N GLY A 189 5.78 16.61 -17.16
CA GLY A 189 5.90 16.46 -18.60
C GLY A 189 6.12 15.00 -18.99
N GLY A 190 7.03 14.30 -18.30
CA GLY A 190 7.27 12.88 -18.51
C GLY A 190 6.05 12.01 -18.21
N LEU A 191 5.34 12.26 -17.10
CA LEU A 191 4.10 11.54 -16.78
C LEU A 191 3.01 11.78 -17.84
N ALA A 192 2.83 13.02 -18.30
CA ALA A 192 1.86 13.35 -19.33
C ALA A 192 2.18 12.64 -20.66
N VAL A 193 3.45 12.62 -21.06
CA VAL A 193 3.90 11.87 -22.24
C VAL A 193 3.65 10.38 -22.07
N LEU A 194 4.04 9.78 -20.94
CA LEU A 194 3.82 8.36 -20.69
C LEU A 194 2.34 7.98 -20.72
N LEU A 195 1.48 8.80 -20.12
CA LEU A 195 0.02 8.61 -20.14
C LEU A 195 -0.54 8.72 -21.57
N ALA A 196 -0.11 9.74 -22.33
CA ALA A 196 -0.55 9.92 -23.71
C ALA A 196 -0.12 8.75 -24.61
N VAL A 197 1.14 8.31 -24.49
CA VAL A 197 1.67 7.18 -25.27
C VAL A 197 0.95 5.89 -24.86
N GLN A 198 0.73 5.64 -23.56
CA GLN A 198 -0.04 4.47 -23.12
C GLN A 198 -1.46 4.49 -23.71
N GLN A 199 -2.14 5.63 -23.67
CA GLN A 199 -3.50 5.76 -24.19
C GLN A 199 -3.54 5.48 -25.69
N VAL A 200 -2.60 6.04 -26.48
CA VAL A 200 -2.48 5.76 -27.91
C VAL A 200 -2.21 4.29 -28.18
N MET A 201 -1.26 3.68 -27.46
CA MET A 201 -0.93 2.27 -27.65
C MET A 201 -2.11 1.35 -27.37
N THR A 202 -2.87 1.62 -26.31
CA THR A 202 -3.95 0.75 -25.82
C THR A 202 -5.32 1.01 -26.46
N ASN A 203 -5.54 2.18 -27.06
CA ASN A 203 -6.85 2.57 -27.62
C ASN A 203 -6.81 2.83 -29.13
N VAL A 204 -5.64 3.06 -29.72
CA VAL A 204 -5.48 3.40 -31.15
C VAL A 204 -4.67 2.35 -31.89
N VAL A 205 -3.53 1.92 -31.34
CA VAL A 205 -2.63 0.96 -32.00
C VAL A 205 -3.17 -0.46 -31.89
N TYR A 206 -3.42 -0.93 -30.67
CA TYR A 206 -4.01 -2.25 -30.45
C TYR A 206 -5.53 -2.16 -30.38
N ARG A 207 -6.20 -3.17 -30.95
CA ARG A 207 -7.65 -3.29 -30.82
C ARG A 207 -8.01 -3.75 -29.42
N TRP A 208 -9.20 -3.37 -28.97
CA TRP A 208 -9.74 -3.61 -27.63
C TRP A 208 -9.84 -5.11 -27.26
N ASP A 209 -9.93 -5.98 -28.27
CA ASP A 209 -10.05 -7.44 -28.15
C ASP A 209 -8.70 -8.18 -28.30
N ASP A 210 -7.62 -7.48 -28.66
CA ASP A 210 -6.28 -8.05 -28.83
C ASP A 210 -5.51 -8.11 -27.49
N TYR A 211 -6.00 -8.95 -26.58
CA TYR A 211 -5.39 -9.15 -25.26
C TYR A 211 -3.95 -9.66 -25.32
N ALA A 212 -3.58 -10.37 -26.40
CA ALA A 212 -2.22 -10.90 -26.57
C ALA A 212 -1.17 -9.79 -26.64
N HIS A 213 -1.52 -8.62 -27.20
CA HIS A 213 -0.64 -7.45 -27.23
C HIS A 213 -0.94 -6.43 -26.12
N LEU A 214 -2.21 -6.26 -25.73
CA LEU A 214 -2.61 -5.32 -24.68
C LEU A 214 -2.01 -5.67 -23.31
N ASP A 215 -2.00 -6.94 -22.93
CA ASP A 215 -1.51 -7.37 -21.62
C ASP A 215 0.00 -7.13 -21.44
N PRO A 216 0.88 -7.60 -22.36
CA PRO A 216 2.30 -7.28 -22.29
C PRO A 216 2.59 -5.79 -22.36
N THR A 217 1.83 -5.05 -23.18
CA THR A 217 1.99 -3.59 -23.32
C THR A 217 1.67 -2.88 -22.01
N ASN A 218 0.54 -3.18 -21.37
CA ASN A 218 0.18 -2.59 -20.08
C ASN A 218 1.22 -2.93 -18.98
N LYS A 219 1.74 -4.16 -18.97
CA LYS A 219 2.81 -4.55 -18.05
C LYS A 219 4.11 -3.78 -18.32
N ALA A 220 4.48 -3.59 -19.58
CA ALA A 220 5.63 -2.78 -19.96
C ALA A 220 5.49 -1.34 -19.48
N PHE A 221 4.32 -0.72 -19.70
CA PHE A 221 4.04 0.64 -19.19
C PHE A 221 4.13 0.70 -17.67
N ALA A 222 3.57 -0.27 -16.94
CA ALA A 222 3.68 -0.29 -15.48
C ALA A 222 5.14 -0.23 -15.00
N TRP A 223 6.05 -0.96 -15.66
CA TRP A 223 7.49 -0.90 -15.38
C TRP A 223 8.12 0.44 -15.76
N VAL A 224 7.77 0.99 -16.92
CA VAL A 224 8.28 2.30 -17.38
C VAL A 224 7.83 3.42 -16.43
N PHE A 225 6.56 3.45 -16.02
CA PHE A 225 6.07 4.39 -15.01
C PHE A 225 6.83 4.23 -13.70
N THR A 226 6.98 3.00 -13.22
CA THR A 226 7.72 2.73 -11.97
C THR A 226 9.16 3.22 -12.05
N ALA A 227 9.86 2.94 -13.14
CA ALA A 227 11.24 3.39 -13.36
C ALA A 227 11.33 4.93 -13.40
N TRP A 228 10.38 5.60 -14.09
CA TRP A 228 10.31 7.06 -14.13
C TRP A 228 10.10 7.68 -12.75
N ILE A 229 9.15 7.15 -11.98
CA ILE A 229 8.83 7.59 -10.62
C ILE A 229 10.06 7.43 -9.72
N ILE A 230 10.71 6.26 -9.73
CA ILE A 230 11.89 5.98 -8.91
C ILE A 230 13.07 6.87 -9.33
N ALA A 231 13.33 7.03 -10.62
CA ALA A 231 14.44 7.85 -11.12
C ALA A 231 14.29 9.30 -10.64
N VAL A 232 13.11 9.89 -10.79
CA VAL A 232 12.86 11.26 -10.31
C VAL A 232 12.88 11.34 -8.79
N ALA A 233 12.35 10.35 -8.07
CA ALA A 233 12.43 10.30 -6.61
C ALA A 233 13.89 10.32 -6.12
N ILE A 234 14.78 9.55 -6.76
CA ILE A 234 16.21 9.52 -6.46
C ILE A 234 16.86 10.88 -6.77
N VAL A 235 16.62 11.43 -7.96
CA VAL A 235 17.16 12.76 -8.35
C VAL A 235 16.72 13.83 -7.36
N GLN A 236 15.44 13.85 -6.97
CA GLN A 236 14.91 14.79 -5.99
C GLN A 236 15.53 14.58 -4.61
N ALA A 237 15.69 13.34 -4.16
CA ALA A 237 16.30 13.01 -2.87
C ALA A 237 17.78 13.45 -2.82
N VAL A 238 18.51 13.34 -3.92
CA VAL A 238 19.90 13.82 -4.03
C VAL A 238 19.94 15.35 -4.09
N ALA A 239 19.06 15.98 -4.87
CA ALA A 239 19.03 17.42 -5.08
C ALA A 239 18.58 18.23 -3.84
N THR A 240 17.77 17.64 -2.96
CA THR A 240 17.23 18.33 -1.77
C THR A 240 18.21 18.43 -0.59
N GLY A 241 19.40 17.82 -0.68
CA GLY A 241 20.47 17.96 0.32
C GLY A 241 20.11 17.43 1.72
N ARG A 242 21.11 17.35 2.60
CA ARG A 242 20.94 16.98 4.02
C ARG A 242 20.39 18.18 4.81
N GLY A 243 19.13 18.53 4.59
CA GLY A 243 18.43 19.50 5.43
C GLY A 243 18.22 18.99 6.87
N ARG A 244 17.65 19.82 7.73
CA ARG A 244 17.29 19.54 9.15
C ARG A 244 16.20 18.46 9.33
N GLU A 245 15.93 17.69 8.28
CA GLU A 245 14.85 16.73 8.15
C GLU A 245 15.36 15.29 8.26
N SER A 246 14.45 14.31 8.32
CA SER A 246 14.78 12.89 8.42
C SER A 246 15.82 12.44 7.40
N GLY A 247 16.74 11.56 7.81
CA GLY A 247 17.77 11.04 6.92
C GLY A 247 17.20 10.27 5.70
N PRO A 248 17.98 10.09 4.61
CA PRO A 248 17.50 9.46 3.37
C PRO A 248 16.87 8.08 3.57
N PHE A 249 17.40 7.28 4.51
CA PHE A 249 16.83 5.99 4.87
C PHE A 249 15.42 6.11 5.44
N VAL A 250 15.20 7.05 6.36
CA VAL A 250 13.87 7.27 6.98
C VAL A 250 12.88 7.78 5.94
N LYS A 251 13.32 8.66 5.04
CA LYS A 251 12.51 9.13 3.90
C LYS A 251 12.09 7.95 3.01
N ALA A 252 13.01 7.07 2.64
CA ALA A 252 12.69 5.88 1.86
C ALA A 252 11.69 4.94 2.58
N MET A 253 11.87 4.74 3.89
CA MET A 253 10.96 3.90 4.67
C MET A 253 9.59 4.53 4.86
N ALA A 254 9.51 5.86 5.00
CA ALA A 254 8.25 6.60 5.05
C ALA A 254 7.48 6.49 3.73
N PHE A 255 8.19 6.59 2.59
CA PHE A 255 7.61 6.34 1.27
C PHE A 255 7.06 4.91 1.16
N ALA A 256 7.85 3.90 1.54
CA ALA A 256 7.41 2.50 1.55
C ALA A 256 6.20 2.27 2.47
N ALA A 257 6.17 2.92 3.63
CA ALA A 257 5.07 2.84 4.59
C ALA A 257 3.74 3.38 4.03
N ILE A 258 3.77 4.43 3.20
CA ILE A 258 2.55 4.88 2.51
C ILE A 258 2.14 3.85 1.46
N LEU A 259 3.07 3.41 0.62
CA LEU A 259 2.78 2.49 -0.48
C LEU A 259 2.24 1.14 -0.01
N VAL A 260 2.74 0.60 1.11
CA VAL A 260 2.25 -0.68 1.64
C VAL A 260 0.78 -0.60 2.05
N TRP A 261 0.35 0.50 2.67
CA TRP A 261 -1.06 0.69 3.03
C TRP A 261 -1.95 0.92 1.82
N VAL A 262 -1.48 1.67 0.81
CA VAL A 262 -2.19 1.83 -0.46
C VAL A 262 -2.36 0.49 -1.17
N MET A 263 -1.29 -0.30 -1.27
CA MET A 263 -1.33 -1.62 -1.90
C MET A 263 -2.30 -2.55 -1.15
N THR A 264 -2.17 -2.61 0.17
CA THR A 264 -3.02 -3.46 1.02
C THR A 264 -4.49 -3.07 0.93
N ALA A 265 -4.80 -1.77 0.84
CA ALA A 265 -6.17 -1.29 0.62
C ALA A 265 -6.67 -1.63 -0.78
N ALA A 266 -5.86 -1.37 -1.82
CA ALA A 266 -6.21 -1.65 -3.21
C ALA A 266 -6.43 -3.15 -3.47
N ALA A 267 -5.69 -4.03 -2.78
CA ALA A 267 -5.89 -5.48 -2.83
C ALA A 267 -7.32 -5.89 -2.40
N GLY A 268 -7.94 -5.13 -1.49
CA GLY A 268 -9.32 -5.37 -1.04
C GLY A 268 -10.36 -5.29 -2.16
N ARG A 269 -10.18 -4.39 -3.14
CA ARG A 269 -11.12 -4.25 -4.28
C ARG A 269 -11.22 -5.52 -5.12
N TRP A 270 -10.15 -6.31 -5.16
CA TRP A 270 -10.04 -7.51 -5.98
C TRP A 270 -10.56 -8.76 -5.29
N LEU A 271 -10.69 -8.72 -3.97
CA LEU A 271 -11.43 -9.74 -3.24
C LEU A 271 -12.88 -9.83 -3.71
N ALA A 272 -13.45 -8.73 -4.22
CA ALA A 272 -14.82 -8.68 -4.71
C ALA A 272 -15.03 -9.33 -6.10
N PHE A 273 -13.96 -9.63 -6.84
CA PHE A 273 -14.02 -10.24 -8.18
C PHE A 273 -13.41 -11.64 -8.27
N ALA A 274 -12.77 -12.10 -7.19
CA ALA A 274 -12.29 -13.47 -7.02
C ALA A 274 -13.38 -14.37 -6.45
#